data_AF-A0AAW5YUR6-F1
#
_entry.id   AF-A0AAW5YUR6-F1
#
_cell.length_a   1.000
_cell.length_b   1.000
_cell.length_c   1.000
_cell.angle_alpha   90.00
_cell.angle_beta   90.00
_cell.angle_gamma   90.00
#
_symmetry.space_group_name_H-M   'P 1'
#
loop_
_entity.id
_entity.type
_entity.pdbx_description
1 polymer ?
#
loop_
_entity_poly.entity_id
_entity_poly.type
_entity_poly.pdbx_seq_one_letter_code
_entity_poly.pdbx_strand_id
1 'polypeptide(L)'
;MRKLFLLRGAPGSGKSSFIARHQLLPYSISGDAIRLLLANLTVYYDRKTDVLHQVIPRHVTEQTKRMKDNLVEHKMSYGETVIVDGTHIVASEIDHYKKWCEKYHYECYVVDLMQNQTLEGLLKRNQIRRQYDWVKPEVITMMYNSYKAHPELPKWVKGINPNQMEQALQQRENNLDHYSHVIAIPDEVAEEDFPHVHISNFYFSFNDKFSEKYGTYRNVVTIGKTKEEVVDEFRLPYFAFKFHHKHFLISAYPIRNEMLDPVKKVKGTWYYTTGLYNVADFIREFPKNKESHVHQFNLSNLDRTRLLHIW
;
A
#
# COMPACT_ATOMS: atom_id res chain seq x y z
N MET A 1 6.03 4.97 1.46
CA MET A 1 5.34 4.02 0.56
C MET A 1 5.20 2.68 1.26
N ARG A 2 4.13 2.53 2.04
CA ARG A 2 3.67 1.27 2.61
C ARG A 2 2.17 1.38 2.70
N LYS A 3 1.44 0.51 2.01
CA LYS A 3 0.00 0.67 1.81
C LYS A 3 -0.74 -0.57 2.28
N LEU A 4 -1.72 -0.34 3.15
CA LEU A 4 -2.69 -1.34 3.55
C LEU A 4 -4.02 -0.99 2.90
N PHE A 5 -4.63 -1.95 2.22
CA PHE A 5 -5.97 -1.79 1.66
C PHE A 5 -6.92 -2.75 2.36
N LEU A 6 -7.95 -2.19 3.01
CA LEU A 6 -9.02 -2.97 3.61
C LEU A 6 -10.23 -2.93 2.68
N LEU A 7 -10.72 -4.08 2.25
CA LEU A 7 -11.96 -4.13 1.47
C LEU A 7 -13.16 -4.03 2.42
N ARG A 8 -14.08 -3.10 2.15
CA ARG A 8 -15.34 -2.94 2.88
C ARG A 8 -16.50 -3.39 2.01
N GLY A 9 -17.23 -4.41 2.45
CA GLY A 9 -18.28 -5.02 1.64
C GLY A 9 -18.95 -6.24 2.25
N ALA A 10 -20.27 -6.27 2.22
CA ALA A 10 -21.05 -7.46 2.54
C ALA A 10 -20.80 -8.59 1.52
N PRO A 11 -21.12 -9.86 1.86
CA PRO A 11 -21.26 -10.92 0.87
C PRO A 11 -22.20 -10.44 -0.25
N GLY A 12 -21.74 -10.51 -1.49
CA GLY A 12 -22.47 -10.07 -2.68
C GLY A 12 -21.96 -8.76 -3.27
N SER A 13 -21.12 -8.01 -2.57
CA SER A 13 -20.71 -6.65 -2.99
C SER A 13 -19.68 -6.61 -4.12
N GLY A 14 -19.05 -7.75 -4.45
CA GLY A 14 -18.08 -7.85 -5.55
C GLY A 14 -16.60 -7.78 -5.15
N LYS A 15 -16.24 -7.92 -3.87
CA LYS A 15 -14.84 -7.88 -3.38
C LYS A 15 -13.89 -8.80 -4.15
N SER A 16 -14.24 -10.08 -4.27
CA SER A 16 -13.40 -11.05 -4.98
C SER A 16 -13.30 -10.73 -6.48
N SER A 17 -14.38 -10.22 -7.08
CA SER A 17 -14.35 -9.74 -8.47
C SER A 17 -13.46 -8.52 -8.64
N PHE A 18 -13.46 -7.60 -7.67
CA PHE A 18 -12.56 -6.45 -7.63
C PHE A 18 -11.10 -6.88 -7.55
N ILE A 19 -10.77 -7.80 -6.63
CA ILE A 19 -9.41 -8.37 -6.51
C ILE A 19 -8.95 -8.98 -7.84
N ALA A 20 -9.80 -9.80 -8.47
CA ALA A 20 -9.47 -10.47 -9.73
C ALA A 20 -9.26 -9.47 -10.89
N ARG A 21 -10.17 -8.50 -11.07
CA ARG A 21 -10.09 -7.51 -12.16
C ARG A 21 -8.84 -6.62 -12.06
N HIS A 22 -8.40 -6.32 -10.85
CA HIS A 22 -7.21 -5.50 -10.60
C HIS A 22 -5.93 -6.33 -10.41
N GLN A 23 -5.97 -7.66 -10.62
CA GLN A 23 -4.83 -8.57 -10.48
C GLN A 23 -4.18 -8.52 -9.08
N LEU A 24 -5.02 -8.32 -8.06
CA LEU A 24 -4.58 -8.08 -6.68
C LEU A 24 -4.46 -9.36 -5.84
N LEU A 25 -4.74 -10.52 -6.43
CA LEU A 25 -4.76 -11.81 -5.74
C LEU A 25 -3.43 -12.14 -5.02
N PRO A 26 -2.23 -11.88 -5.59
CA PRO A 26 -0.97 -12.17 -4.89
C PRO A 26 -0.73 -11.35 -3.62
N TYR A 27 -1.44 -10.22 -3.49
CA TYR A 27 -1.30 -9.27 -2.39
C TYR A 27 -2.43 -9.39 -1.37
N SER A 28 -3.43 -10.24 -1.64
CA SER A 28 -4.64 -10.33 -0.84
C SER A 28 -4.61 -11.46 0.19
N ILE A 29 -5.07 -11.13 1.40
CA ILE A 29 -5.29 -12.07 2.50
C ILE A 29 -6.80 -12.16 2.70
N SER A 30 -7.39 -13.31 2.40
CA SER A 30 -8.83 -13.56 2.54
C SER A 30 -9.13 -14.52 3.68
N GLY A 31 -10.04 -14.11 4.56
CA GLY A 31 -10.50 -14.97 5.66
C GLY A 31 -11.22 -16.23 5.16
N ASP A 32 -11.94 -16.14 4.04
CA ASP A 32 -12.63 -17.30 3.45
C ASP A 32 -11.63 -18.30 2.84
N ALA A 33 -10.58 -17.82 2.19
CA ALA A 33 -9.49 -18.67 1.71
C ALA A 33 -8.78 -19.40 2.86
N ILE A 34 -8.48 -18.70 3.97
CA ILE A 34 -7.87 -19.30 5.16
C ILE A 34 -8.78 -20.37 5.78
N ARG A 35 -10.10 -20.13 5.87
CA ARG A 35 -11.05 -21.13 6.38
C ARG A 35 -11.00 -22.42 5.57
N LEU A 36 -10.90 -22.32 4.25
CA LEU A 36 -10.81 -23.46 3.35
C LEU A 36 -9.47 -24.21 3.44
N LEU A 37 -8.39 -23.54 3.86
CA LEU A 37 -7.13 -24.21 4.19
C LEU A 37 -7.21 -24.97 5.52
N LEU A 38 -7.97 -24.44 6.49
CA LEU A 38 -8.10 -25.04 7.83
C LEU A 38 -9.14 -26.18 7.87
N ALA A 39 -10.17 -26.13 7.04
CA ALA A 39 -11.24 -27.12 7.05
C ALA A 39 -11.92 -27.24 5.68
N ASN A 40 -12.39 -28.45 5.38
CA ASN A 40 -13.22 -28.72 4.21
C ASN A 40 -14.57 -28.01 4.30
N LEU A 41 -15.24 -27.89 3.15
CA LEU A 41 -16.62 -27.44 3.07
C LEU A 41 -17.53 -28.30 3.97
N THR A 42 -18.57 -27.65 4.51
CA THR A 42 -19.62 -28.29 5.31
C THR A 42 -20.97 -28.05 4.67
N VAL A 43 -22.04 -28.62 5.22
CA VAL A 43 -23.39 -28.47 4.70
C VAL A 43 -24.29 -27.74 5.69
N TYR A 44 -25.19 -26.91 5.14
CA TYR A 44 -26.22 -26.20 5.88
C TYR A 44 -27.57 -26.47 5.22
N TYR A 45 -28.51 -26.98 6.00
CA TYR A 45 -29.89 -27.17 5.54
C TYR A 45 -30.72 -25.92 5.84
N ASP A 46 -31.18 -25.24 4.79
CA ASP A 46 -32.07 -24.09 4.90
C ASP A 46 -33.53 -24.56 4.97
N ARG A 47 -34.08 -24.57 6.18
CA ARG A 47 -35.47 -24.98 6.45
C ARG A 47 -36.52 -24.10 5.75
N LYS A 48 -36.19 -22.85 5.39
CA LYS A 48 -37.16 -21.93 4.76
C LYS A 48 -37.37 -22.25 3.29
N THR A 49 -36.32 -22.71 2.62
CA THR A 49 -36.32 -22.99 1.18
C THR A 49 -36.30 -24.49 0.88
N ASP A 50 -36.13 -25.33 1.90
CA ASP A 50 -35.96 -26.78 1.79
C ASP A 50 -34.76 -27.18 0.92
N VAL A 51 -33.64 -26.45 1.06
CA VAL A 51 -32.42 -26.63 0.25
C VAL A 51 -31.21 -26.96 1.12
N LEU A 52 -30.38 -27.89 0.64
CA LEU A 52 -29.06 -28.18 1.22
C LEU A 52 -27.97 -27.35 0.51
N HIS A 53 -27.34 -26.45 1.26
CA HIS A 53 -26.22 -25.64 0.79
C HIS A 53 -24.90 -26.24 1.25
N GLN A 54 -23.96 -26.43 0.33
CA GLN A 54 -22.55 -26.55 0.70
C GLN A 54 -22.07 -25.14 1.10
N VAL A 55 -21.29 -24.99 2.18
CA VAL A 55 -20.86 -23.69 2.73
C VAL A 55 -19.47 -23.75 3.35
N ILE A 56 -18.82 -22.59 3.47
CA ILE A 56 -17.54 -22.45 4.20
C ILE A 56 -17.78 -22.62 5.72
N PRO A 57 -17.02 -23.48 6.41
CA PRO A 57 -17.20 -23.75 7.84
C PRO A 57 -16.88 -22.53 8.71
N ARG A 58 -17.63 -22.38 9.80
CA ARG A 58 -17.46 -21.28 10.77
C ARG A 58 -16.82 -21.71 12.10
N HIS A 59 -16.69 -23.01 12.38
CA HIS A 59 -16.12 -23.50 13.63
C HIS A 59 -14.62 -23.18 13.80
N VAL A 60 -13.90 -22.91 12.70
CA VAL A 60 -12.47 -22.49 12.69
C VAL A 60 -12.27 -20.97 12.74
N THR A 61 -13.28 -20.19 13.13
CA THR A 61 -13.23 -18.71 13.05
C THR A 61 -12.10 -18.10 13.88
N GLU A 62 -11.86 -18.57 15.10
CA GLU A 62 -10.78 -18.05 15.96
C GLU A 62 -9.39 -18.35 15.39
N GLN A 63 -9.19 -19.58 14.90
CA GLN A 63 -7.94 -19.99 14.23
C GLN A 63 -7.71 -19.18 12.95
N THR A 64 -8.77 -18.97 12.16
CA THR A 64 -8.74 -18.13 10.95
C THR A 64 -8.32 -16.70 11.29
N LYS A 65 -8.89 -16.11 12.36
CA LYS A 65 -8.57 -14.75 12.79
C LYS A 65 -7.10 -14.63 13.17
N ARG A 66 -6.59 -15.56 14.00
CA ARG A 66 -5.17 -15.59 14.40
C ARG A 66 -4.24 -15.73 13.20
N MET A 67 -4.54 -16.64 12.27
CA MET A 67 -3.72 -16.84 11.08
C MET A 67 -3.74 -15.61 10.16
N LYS A 68 -4.92 -15.00 9.95
CA LYS A 68 -5.05 -13.77 9.18
C LYS A 68 -4.22 -12.63 9.79
N ASP A 69 -4.33 -12.43 11.10
CA ASP A 69 -3.59 -11.39 11.83
C ASP A 69 -2.07 -11.61 11.70
N ASN A 70 -1.60 -12.86 11.87
CA ASN A 70 -0.18 -13.20 11.69
C ASN A 70 0.32 -12.95 10.27
N LEU A 71 -0.48 -13.30 9.24
CA LEU A 71 -0.11 -13.08 7.84
C LEU A 71 -0.03 -11.58 7.51
N VAL A 72 -0.98 -10.79 8.03
CA VAL A 72 -0.99 -9.33 7.85
C VAL A 72 0.23 -8.71 8.52
N GLU A 73 0.47 -9.00 9.80
CA GLU A 73 1.62 -8.46 10.53
C GLU A 73 2.95 -8.86 9.89
N HIS A 74 3.09 -10.12 9.46
CA HIS A 74 4.28 -10.58 8.75
C HIS A 74 4.52 -9.80 7.45
N LYS A 75 3.52 -9.70 6.55
CA LYS A 75 3.71 -8.90 5.33
C LYS A 75 4.04 -7.44 5.62
N MET A 76 3.42 -6.87 6.66
CA MET A 76 3.69 -5.50 7.09
C MET A 76 5.11 -5.30 7.62
N SER A 77 5.65 -6.27 8.37
CA SER A 77 7.03 -6.20 8.87
C SER A 77 8.06 -6.22 7.75
N TYR A 78 7.74 -6.84 6.60
CA TYR A 78 8.60 -6.84 5.41
C TYR A 78 8.37 -5.65 4.47
N GLY A 79 7.51 -4.69 4.83
CA GLY A 79 7.23 -3.52 3.99
C GLY A 79 6.44 -3.83 2.71
N GLU A 80 5.77 -4.99 2.65
CA GLU A 80 4.95 -5.37 1.50
C GLU A 80 3.62 -4.60 1.48
N THR A 81 3.08 -4.34 0.29
CA THR A 81 1.69 -3.89 0.16
C THR A 81 0.73 -5.04 0.53
N VAL A 82 -0.23 -4.73 1.39
CA VAL A 82 -1.17 -5.73 1.92
C VAL A 82 -2.59 -5.35 1.55
N ILE A 83 -3.35 -6.32 1.07
CA ILE A 83 -4.78 -6.18 0.81
C ILE A 83 -5.51 -7.18 1.69
N VAL A 84 -6.45 -6.72 2.52
CA VAL A 84 -7.22 -7.61 3.38
C VAL A 84 -8.65 -7.71 2.86
N ASP A 85 -8.97 -8.89 2.33
CA ASP A 85 -10.30 -9.26 1.89
C ASP A 85 -11.13 -9.67 3.12
N GLY A 86 -11.78 -8.66 3.71
CA GLY A 86 -12.70 -8.79 4.81
C GLY A 86 -14.02 -8.09 4.51
N THR A 87 -14.94 -8.13 5.46
CA THR A 87 -16.19 -7.37 5.34
C THR A 87 -16.02 -5.92 5.79
N HIS A 88 -15.25 -5.69 6.87
CA HIS A 88 -14.89 -4.38 7.43
C HIS A 88 -16.07 -3.38 7.44
N ILE A 89 -17.25 -3.86 7.89
CA ILE A 89 -18.52 -3.14 7.79
C ILE A 89 -18.56 -1.95 8.73
N VAL A 90 -18.03 -2.13 9.94
CA VAL A 90 -18.04 -1.13 11.02
C VAL A 90 -16.64 -0.65 11.35
N ALA A 91 -16.54 0.55 11.91
CA ALA A 91 -15.27 1.19 12.28
C ALA A 91 -14.38 0.32 13.18
N SER A 92 -14.95 -0.43 14.12
CA SER A 92 -14.18 -1.30 15.03
C SER A 92 -13.44 -2.43 14.31
N GLU A 93 -13.96 -2.94 13.20
CA GLU A 93 -13.27 -3.94 12.37
C GLU A 93 -12.07 -3.33 11.63
N ILE A 94 -12.11 -2.02 11.35
CA ILE A 94 -11.03 -1.27 10.70
C ILE A 94 -9.97 -0.89 11.74
N ASP A 95 -10.39 -0.41 12.91
CA ASP A 95 -9.50 -0.01 14.01
C ASP A 95 -8.61 -1.15 14.53
N HIS A 96 -9.02 -2.40 14.33
CA HIS A 96 -8.21 -3.59 14.61
C HIS A 96 -6.80 -3.53 13.98
N TYR A 97 -6.65 -2.93 12.80
CA TYR A 97 -5.37 -2.85 12.08
C TYR A 97 -4.52 -1.64 12.47
N LYS A 98 -5.08 -0.67 13.20
CA LYS A 98 -4.43 0.62 13.50
C LYS A 98 -3.05 0.45 14.15
N LYS A 99 -2.95 -0.45 15.13
CA LYS A 99 -1.71 -0.74 15.86
C LYS A 99 -0.55 -1.15 14.94
N TRP A 100 -0.82 -1.92 13.88
CA TRP A 100 0.21 -2.35 12.94
C TRP A 100 0.52 -1.25 11.93
N CYS A 101 -0.48 -0.46 11.54
CA CYS A 101 -0.23 0.70 10.69
C CYS A 101 0.68 1.72 11.36
N GLU A 102 0.48 1.97 12.65
CA GLU A 102 1.35 2.85 13.45
C GLU A 102 2.74 2.22 13.63
N LYS A 103 2.81 0.95 14.03
CA LYS A 103 4.08 0.23 14.26
C LYS A 103 4.99 0.17 13.02
N TYR A 104 4.40 -0.02 11.84
CA TYR A 104 5.15 -0.24 10.59
C TYR A 104 5.04 0.91 9.59
N HIS A 105 4.50 2.06 10.02
CA HIS A 105 4.33 3.28 9.20
C HIS A 105 3.56 3.05 7.89
N TYR A 106 2.42 2.35 7.95
CA TYR A 106 1.54 2.13 6.80
C TYR A 106 0.47 3.21 6.68
N GLU A 107 0.23 3.63 5.44
CA GLU A 107 -0.97 4.35 5.06
C GLU A 107 -2.10 3.35 4.81
N CYS A 108 -3.24 3.54 5.47
CA CYS A 108 -4.39 2.66 5.35
C CYS A 108 -5.49 3.27 4.48
N TYR A 109 -5.91 2.51 3.47
CA TYR A 109 -7.02 2.81 2.59
C TYR A 109 -8.17 1.84 2.83
N VAL A 110 -9.40 2.33 2.79
CA VAL A 110 -10.60 1.50 2.80
C VAL A 110 -11.25 1.59 1.43
N VAL A 111 -11.28 0.47 0.71
CA VAL A 111 -11.98 0.36 -0.58
C VAL A 111 -13.44 0.03 -0.28
N ASP A 112 -14.33 0.99 -0.51
CA ASP A 112 -15.76 0.82 -0.21
C ASP A 112 -16.53 0.25 -1.40
N LEU A 113 -17.00 -0.99 -1.28
CA LEU A 113 -17.83 -1.67 -2.30
C LEU A 113 -19.32 -1.65 -1.98
N MET A 114 -19.73 -0.98 -0.90
CA MET A 114 -21.12 -0.90 -0.42
C MET A 114 -21.86 0.33 -0.91
N GLN A 115 -21.16 1.44 -1.20
CA GLN A 115 -21.78 2.73 -1.52
C GLN A 115 -22.92 2.64 -2.56
N ASN A 116 -22.72 1.85 -3.62
CA ASN A 116 -23.66 1.68 -4.73
C ASN A 116 -24.47 0.37 -4.67
N GLN A 117 -24.56 -0.26 -3.50
CA GLN A 117 -25.29 -1.54 -3.33
C GLN A 117 -26.67 -1.32 -2.73
N THR A 118 -27.63 -2.12 -3.20
CA THR A 118 -28.95 -2.27 -2.58
C THR A 118 -29.04 -3.61 -1.86
N LEU A 119 -29.83 -3.68 -0.79
CA LEU A 119 -30.06 -4.94 -0.07
C LEU A 119 -30.60 -6.02 -1.02
N GLU A 120 -31.61 -5.67 -1.82
CA GLU A 120 -32.18 -6.56 -2.83
C GLU A 120 -31.12 -7.08 -3.81
N GLY A 121 -30.25 -6.21 -4.32
CA GLY A 121 -29.19 -6.59 -5.23
C GLY A 121 -28.18 -7.56 -4.59
N LEU A 122 -27.82 -7.34 -3.33
CA LEU A 122 -26.93 -8.24 -2.58
C LEU A 122 -27.57 -9.62 -2.36
N LEU A 123 -28.85 -9.64 -1.96
CA LEU A 123 -29.61 -10.87 -1.73
C LEU A 123 -29.78 -11.68 -3.02
N LYS A 124 -30.15 -11.01 -4.13
CA LYS A 124 -30.27 -11.64 -5.45
C LYS A 124 -28.95 -12.25 -5.90
N ARG A 125 -27.83 -11.52 -5.75
CA ARG A 125 -26.51 -12.08 -6.07
C ARG A 125 -26.17 -13.26 -5.18
N ASN A 126 -26.52 -13.21 -3.91
CA ASN A 126 -26.22 -14.30 -2.97
C ASN A 126 -26.90 -15.62 -3.34
N GLN A 127 -28.11 -15.57 -3.90
CA GLN A 127 -28.82 -16.77 -4.37
C GLN A 127 -28.13 -17.49 -5.54
N ILE A 128 -27.46 -16.74 -6.43
CA ILE A 128 -26.83 -17.28 -7.64
C ILE A 128 -25.31 -17.47 -7.50
N ARG A 129 -24.76 -17.33 -6.30
CA ARG A 129 -23.33 -17.54 -6.03
C ARG A 129 -22.92 -18.99 -6.28
N ARG A 130 -21.61 -19.21 -6.46
CA ARG A 130 -21.03 -20.55 -6.30
C ARG A 130 -21.53 -21.15 -4.99
N GLN A 131 -21.89 -22.42 -5.02
CA GLN A 131 -22.67 -23.05 -3.94
C GLN A 131 -22.08 -22.76 -2.55
N TYR A 132 -20.76 -22.86 -2.39
CA TYR A 132 -20.07 -22.64 -1.12
C TYR A 132 -19.87 -21.18 -0.67
N ASP A 133 -20.00 -20.21 -1.58
CA ASP A 133 -19.89 -18.77 -1.27
C ASP A 133 -21.23 -18.18 -0.78
N TRP A 134 -22.28 -19.02 -0.77
CA TRP A 134 -23.59 -18.67 -0.24
C TRP A 134 -23.51 -18.45 1.28
N VAL A 135 -24.20 -17.41 1.76
CA VAL A 135 -24.43 -17.17 3.18
C VAL A 135 -25.91 -17.00 3.45
N LYS A 136 -26.32 -17.14 4.72
CA LYS A 136 -27.72 -16.92 5.10
C LYS A 136 -28.15 -15.49 4.75
N PRO A 137 -29.33 -15.28 4.11
CA PRO A 137 -29.85 -13.95 3.79
C PRO A 137 -29.85 -12.96 4.96
N GLU A 138 -30.15 -13.45 6.18
CA GLU A 138 -30.20 -12.63 7.39
C GLU A 138 -28.84 -12.01 7.74
N VAL A 139 -27.73 -12.69 7.42
CA VAL A 139 -26.38 -12.16 7.62
C VAL A 139 -26.11 -10.98 6.69
N ILE A 140 -26.58 -11.04 5.45
CA ILE A 140 -26.45 -9.94 4.48
C ILE A 140 -27.31 -8.75 4.92
N THR A 141 -28.56 -9.00 5.32
CA THR A 141 -29.45 -7.95 5.85
C THR A 141 -28.85 -7.26 7.06
N MET A 142 -28.32 -8.03 8.02
CA MET A 142 -27.64 -7.50 9.19
C MET A 142 -26.44 -6.63 8.81
N MET A 143 -25.55 -7.11 7.94
CA MET A 143 -24.38 -6.35 7.49
C MET A 143 -24.77 -5.07 6.72
N TYR A 144 -25.80 -5.14 5.87
CA TYR A 144 -26.30 -3.98 5.13
C TYR A 144 -26.86 -2.92 6.07
N ASN A 145 -27.70 -3.32 7.02
CA ASN A 145 -28.28 -2.42 8.00
C ASN A 145 -27.20 -1.80 8.90
N SER A 146 -26.22 -2.60 9.32
CA SER A 146 -25.09 -2.11 10.10
C SER A 146 -24.25 -1.09 9.34
N TYR A 147 -23.99 -1.33 8.05
CA TYR A 147 -23.30 -0.37 7.17
C TYR A 147 -24.09 0.94 7.03
N LYS A 148 -25.41 0.86 6.84
CA LYS A 148 -26.28 2.04 6.70
C LYS A 148 -26.38 2.86 7.98
N ALA A 149 -26.38 2.19 9.14
CA ALA A 149 -26.41 2.86 10.44
C ALA A 149 -25.06 3.49 10.80
N HIS A 150 -23.94 2.91 10.35
CA HIS A 150 -22.57 3.34 10.68
C HIS A 150 -21.70 3.47 9.42
N PRO A 151 -22.03 4.38 8.48
CA PRO A 151 -21.30 4.52 7.22
C PRO A 151 -19.91 5.15 7.40
N GLU A 152 -19.66 5.82 8.51
CA GLU A 152 -18.43 6.54 8.78
C GLU A 152 -17.20 5.62 8.86
N LEU A 153 -16.06 6.18 8.45
CA LEU A 153 -14.74 5.56 8.57
C LEU A 153 -13.96 6.23 9.71
N PRO A 154 -13.05 5.50 10.38
CA PRO A 154 -12.12 6.11 11.32
C PRO A 154 -11.33 7.26 10.67
N LYS A 155 -11.06 8.34 11.42
CA LYS A 155 -10.37 9.53 10.88
C LYS A 155 -8.95 9.27 10.35
N TRP A 156 -8.31 8.19 10.79
CA TRP A 156 -6.94 7.85 10.44
C TRP A 156 -6.81 7.09 9.11
N VAL A 157 -7.93 6.67 8.50
CA VAL A 157 -7.93 5.95 7.20
C VAL A 157 -8.42 6.85 6.06
N LYS A 158 -8.03 6.48 4.84
CA LYS A 158 -8.51 7.13 3.61
C LYS A 158 -9.56 6.26 2.91
N GLY A 159 -10.81 6.71 2.88
CA GLY A 159 -11.86 6.06 2.10
C GLY A 159 -11.68 6.29 0.60
N ILE A 160 -11.76 5.23 -0.19
CA ILE A 160 -11.68 5.30 -1.65
C ILE A 160 -12.75 4.42 -2.31
N ASN A 161 -13.17 4.83 -3.48
CA ASN A 161 -14.01 4.02 -4.36
C ASN A 161 -13.17 3.00 -5.14
N PRO A 162 -13.79 1.90 -5.64
CA PRO A 162 -13.06 0.88 -6.39
C PRO A 162 -12.32 1.42 -7.63
N ASN A 163 -12.88 2.42 -8.30
CA ASN A 163 -12.25 3.06 -9.47
C ASN A 163 -11.03 3.93 -9.12
N GLN A 164 -10.79 4.21 -7.83
CA GLN A 164 -9.64 4.99 -7.36
C GLN A 164 -8.46 4.11 -6.94
N MET A 165 -8.58 2.77 -7.01
CA MET A 165 -7.53 1.84 -6.60
C MET A 165 -6.19 2.12 -7.29
N GLU A 166 -6.21 2.37 -8.60
CA GLU A 166 -4.99 2.63 -9.37
C GLU A 166 -4.28 3.90 -8.86
N GLN A 167 -5.03 4.98 -8.66
CA GLN A 167 -4.51 6.23 -8.12
C GLN A 167 -3.96 6.03 -6.69
N ALA A 168 -4.64 5.23 -5.87
CA ALA A 168 -4.20 4.92 -4.52
C ALA A 168 -2.94 4.05 -4.49
N LEU A 169 -2.65 3.27 -5.53
CA LEU A 169 -1.38 2.53 -5.67
C LEU A 169 -0.24 3.43 -6.17
N GLN A 170 -0.53 4.49 -6.91
CA GLN A 170 0.49 5.40 -7.43
C GLN A 170 1.22 6.19 -6.34
N GLN A 171 2.46 6.56 -6.65
CA GLN A 171 3.26 7.52 -5.91
C GLN A 171 3.38 8.79 -6.75
N ARG A 172 3.05 9.94 -6.14
CA ARG A 172 3.16 11.25 -6.78
C ARG A 172 4.57 11.80 -6.62
N GLU A 173 5.07 12.52 -7.62
CA GLU A 173 6.29 13.34 -7.47
C GLU A 173 6.09 14.52 -6.52
N ASN A 174 7.17 14.96 -5.87
CA ASN A 174 7.18 16.17 -5.05
C ASN A 174 7.73 17.36 -5.84
N ASN A 175 7.09 18.53 -5.71
CA ASN A 175 7.55 19.73 -6.40
C ASN A 175 8.56 20.49 -5.54
N LEU A 176 9.82 20.51 -5.98
CA LEU A 176 10.93 21.21 -5.34
C LEU A 176 11.31 22.51 -6.08
N ASP A 177 10.57 22.93 -7.11
CA ASP A 177 10.84 24.14 -7.91
C ASP A 177 10.96 25.44 -7.08
N HIS A 178 10.49 25.44 -5.83
CA HIS A 178 10.54 26.60 -4.93
C HIS A 178 11.85 26.72 -4.13
N TYR A 179 12.67 25.67 -4.12
CA TYR A 179 14.00 25.70 -3.51
C TYR A 179 15.01 26.33 -4.48
N SER A 180 16.04 26.96 -3.94
CA SER A 180 17.13 27.55 -4.74
C SER A 180 18.09 26.48 -5.26
N HIS A 181 18.36 25.46 -4.44
CA HIS A 181 19.25 24.34 -4.79
C HIS A 181 18.70 23.03 -4.26
N VAL A 182 18.95 21.95 -5.00
CA VAL A 182 18.74 20.57 -4.54
C VAL A 182 20.10 19.88 -4.50
N ILE A 183 20.49 19.36 -3.35
CA ILE A 183 21.84 18.83 -3.10
C ILE A 183 21.72 17.41 -2.56
N ALA A 184 22.45 16.46 -3.13
CA ALA A 184 22.59 15.13 -2.54
C ALA A 184 23.94 15.00 -1.83
N ILE A 185 23.92 14.37 -0.65
CA ILE A 185 25.06 14.15 0.23
C ILE A 185 25.32 12.64 0.20
N PRO A 186 26.29 12.18 -0.61
CA PRO A 186 26.70 10.78 -0.61
C PRO A 186 27.29 10.32 0.72
N ASP A 187 27.37 9.01 0.89
CA ASP A 187 27.64 8.38 2.17
C ASP A 187 29.10 8.39 2.62
N GLU A 188 30.04 8.70 1.73
CA GLU A 188 31.48 8.82 2.06
C GLU A 188 31.95 10.28 2.15
N VAL A 189 31.05 11.26 2.03
CA VAL A 189 31.39 12.67 2.29
C VAL A 189 31.83 12.86 3.75
N ALA A 190 32.97 13.50 3.95
CA ALA A 190 33.52 13.78 5.27
C ALA A 190 32.68 14.84 6.01
N GLU A 191 32.66 14.82 7.34
CA GLU A 191 31.78 15.71 8.11
C GLU A 191 32.19 17.19 7.98
N GLU A 192 33.49 17.43 7.86
CA GLU A 192 34.09 18.74 7.59
C GLU A 192 33.61 19.36 6.27
N ASP A 193 33.21 18.52 5.31
CA ASP A 193 32.72 18.93 3.98
C ASP A 193 31.18 19.01 3.92
N PHE A 194 30.48 18.80 5.05
CA PHE A 194 29.04 18.92 5.07
C PHE A 194 28.59 20.35 4.78
N PRO A 195 27.58 20.55 3.92
CA PRO A 195 27.05 21.87 3.66
C PRO A 195 26.35 22.41 4.90
N HIS A 196 26.42 23.73 5.10
CA HIS A 196 25.52 24.40 6.05
C HIS A 196 24.08 24.27 5.56
N VAL A 197 23.23 23.62 6.36
CA VAL A 197 21.82 23.40 6.03
C VAL A 197 21.09 24.74 6.08
N HIS A 198 20.53 25.14 4.93
CA HIS A 198 19.77 26.38 4.79
C HIS A 198 18.35 26.09 4.29
N ILE A 199 17.37 26.82 4.82
CA ILE A 199 15.93 26.59 4.54
C ILE A 199 15.54 26.80 3.08
N SER A 200 16.33 27.56 2.31
CA SER A 200 16.09 27.79 0.88
C SER A 200 16.56 26.65 -0.01
N ASN A 201 17.26 25.66 0.54
CA ASN A 201 17.79 24.51 -0.21
C ASN A 201 17.10 23.22 0.24
N PHE A 202 17.13 22.20 -0.61
CA PHE A 202 16.65 20.86 -0.30
C PHE A 202 17.80 19.86 -0.34
N TYR A 203 17.82 18.91 0.60
CA TYR A 203 18.93 18.00 0.79
C TYR A 203 18.46 16.55 0.78
N PHE A 204 19.07 15.73 -0.08
CA PHE A 204 18.96 14.28 -0.01
C PHE A 204 20.19 13.71 0.68
N SER A 205 20.00 12.97 1.76
CA SER A 205 21.11 12.39 2.51
C SER A 205 21.16 10.87 2.30
N PHE A 206 22.32 10.38 1.85
CA PHE A 206 22.72 8.99 1.98
C PHE A 206 23.69 8.77 3.15
N ASN A 207 24.15 9.87 3.78
CA ASN A 207 25.15 9.85 4.84
C ASN A 207 24.51 9.78 6.22
N ASP A 208 24.91 8.79 7.02
CA ASP A 208 24.32 8.55 8.34
C ASP A 208 24.65 9.67 9.33
N LYS A 209 25.89 10.18 9.33
CA LYS A 209 26.30 11.29 10.21
C LYS A 209 25.58 12.59 9.86
N PHE A 210 25.41 12.88 8.57
CA PHE A 210 24.62 14.05 8.14
C PHE A 210 23.15 13.91 8.55
N SER A 211 22.59 12.72 8.40
CA SER A 211 21.20 12.43 8.79
C SER A 211 20.99 12.51 10.31
N GLU A 212 21.95 12.06 11.11
CA GLU A 212 21.91 12.21 12.56
C GLU A 212 21.90 13.68 13.00
N LYS A 213 22.71 14.51 12.32
CA LYS A 213 22.86 15.94 12.64
C LYS A 213 21.69 16.80 12.16
N TYR A 214 21.13 16.51 10.98
CA TYR A 214 20.18 17.39 10.30
C TYR A 214 18.88 16.71 9.81
N GLY A 215 18.69 15.42 10.04
CA GLY A 215 17.54 14.66 9.51
C GLY A 215 16.18 15.08 10.06
N THR A 216 16.14 15.86 11.14
CA THR A 216 14.89 16.43 11.70
C THR A 216 14.40 17.66 10.93
N TYR A 217 15.24 18.25 10.07
CA TYR A 217 14.88 19.41 9.26
C TYR A 217 13.96 18.98 8.10
N ARG A 218 12.88 19.74 7.88
CA ARG A 218 11.85 19.38 6.87
C ARG A 218 12.36 19.32 5.43
N ASN A 219 13.45 20.02 5.13
CA ASN A 219 14.10 20.09 3.83
C ASN A 219 15.28 19.11 3.72
N VAL A 220 15.43 18.19 4.67
CA VAL A 220 16.41 17.09 4.62
C VAL A 220 15.64 15.78 4.56
N VAL A 221 15.93 14.97 3.54
CA VAL A 221 15.32 13.65 3.36
C VAL A 221 16.41 12.60 3.27
N THR A 222 16.37 11.63 4.18
CA THR A 222 17.28 10.49 4.15
C THR A 222 16.77 9.40 3.21
N ILE A 223 17.64 8.94 2.31
CA ILE A 223 17.39 7.85 1.37
C ILE A 223 18.13 6.60 1.86
N GLY A 224 17.41 5.49 1.95
CA GLY A 224 17.97 4.22 2.39
C GLY A 224 18.86 3.57 1.34
N LYS A 225 19.95 2.94 1.79
CA LYS A 225 20.95 2.27 0.93
C LYS A 225 20.90 0.75 1.02
N THR A 226 20.37 0.23 2.11
CA THR A 226 20.31 -1.20 2.42
C THR A 226 18.87 -1.63 2.66
N LYS A 227 18.65 -2.95 2.70
CA LYS A 227 17.33 -3.49 3.00
C LYS A 227 16.91 -3.15 4.42
N GLU A 228 17.83 -3.26 5.36
CA GLU A 228 17.63 -2.98 6.79
C GLU A 228 17.22 -1.51 6.98
N GLU A 229 17.92 -0.59 6.34
CA GLU A 229 17.59 0.85 6.36
C GLU A 229 16.17 1.15 5.85
N VAL A 230 15.74 0.50 4.76
CA VAL A 230 14.42 0.77 4.17
C VAL A 230 13.29 0.02 4.88
N VAL A 231 13.54 -1.22 5.31
CA VAL A 231 12.54 -2.11 5.89
C VAL A 231 12.39 -1.89 7.40
N ASP A 232 13.49 -1.78 8.13
CA ASP A 232 13.48 -1.74 9.60
C ASP A 232 13.60 -0.31 10.14
N GLU A 233 14.37 0.56 9.48
CA GLU A 233 14.48 1.99 9.84
C GLU A 233 13.52 2.90 9.08
N PHE A 234 12.69 2.34 8.20
CA PHE A 234 11.66 3.06 7.43
C PHE A 234 12.18 4.20 6.54
N ARG A 235 13.47 4.18 6.16
CA ARG A 235 14.02 5.17 5.24
C ARG A 235 13.36 5.05 3.87
N LEU A 236 13.30 6.16 3.13
CA LEU A 236 12.72 6.14 1.79
C LEU A 236 13.66 5.38 0.85
N PRO A 237 13.17 4.39 0.08
CA PRO A 237 14.02 3.68 -0.87
C PRO A 237 14.40 4.55 -2.08
N TYR A 238 13.53 5.50 -2.41
CA TYR A 238 13.73 6.46 -3.47
C TYR A 238 12.86 7.70 -3.24
N PHE A 239 13.16 8.76 -3.97
CA PHE A 239 12.35 9.99 -3.99
C PHE A 239 12.18 10.49 -5.43
N ALA A 240 10.93 10.64 -5.87
CA ALA A 240 10.61 11.24 -7.17
C ALA A 240 10.26 12.73 -6.99
N PHE A 241 10.86 13.59 -7.80
CA PHE A 241 10.72 15.03 -7.64
C PHE A 241 10.84 15.81 -8.94
N LYS A 242 10.28 17.02 -8.90
CA LYS A 242 10.38 18.03 -9.94
C LYS A 242 11.27 19.17 -9.47
N PHE A 243 12.24 19.56 -10.28
CA PHE A 243 13.12 20.71 -10.04
C PHE A 243 13.50 21.38 -11.36
N HIS A 244 13.52 22.72 -11.42
CA HIS A 244 13.67 23.50 -12.65
C HIS A 244 12.78 22.99 -13.81
N HIS A 245 11.54 22.61 -13.49
CA HIS A 245 10.58 22.06 -14.46
C HIS A 245 10.98 20.75 -15.15
N LYS A 246 12.05 20.11 -14.69
CA LYS A 246 12.47 18.77 -15.06
C LYS A 246 12.11 17.78 -13.96
N HIS A 247 12.09 16.50 -14.33
CA HIS A 247 11.61 15.41 -13.49
C HIS A 247 12.73 14.43 -13.23
N PHE A 248 12.92 14.11 -11.96
CA PHE A 248 14.05 13.37 -11.47
C PHE A 248 13.60 12.30 -10.48
N LEU A 249 14.41 11.26 -10.35
CA LEU A 249 14.30 10.27 -9.31
C LEU A 249 15.66 10.09 -8.66
N ILE A 250 15.71 10.04 -7.33
CA ILE A 250 16.93 9.76 -6.58
C ILE A 250 16.76 8.50 -5.74
N SER A 251 17.75 7.62 -5.76
CA SER A 251 17.75 6.32 -5.06
C SER A 251 19.19 5.83 -4.83
N ALA A 252 19.37 4.74 -4.09
CA ALA A 252 20.68 4.12 -3.95
C ALA A 252 21.15 3.44 -5.27
N TYR A 253 20.24 2.68 -5.89
CA TYR A 253 20.50 1.92 -7.12
C TYR A 253 19.51 2.32 -8.24
N PRO A 254 19.89 2.14 -9.52
CA PRO A 254 18.98 2.39 -10.65
C PRO A 254 17.69 1.59 -10.56
N ILE A 255 16.55 2.26 -10.70
CA ILE A 255 15.23 1.62 -10.70
C ILE A 255 14.81 1.33 -12.14
N ARG A 256 14.35 0.10 -12.37
CA ARG A 256 13.88 -0.36 -13.68
C ARG A 256 12.57 0.31 -14.09
N ASN A 257 12.35 0.50 -15.40
CA ASN A 257 11.14 1.16 -15.90
C ASN A 257 9.89 0.36 -15.55
N GLU A 258 9.98 -0.96 -15.58
CA GLU A 258 8.91 -1.89 -15.23
C GLU A 258 8.43 -1.69 -13.79
N MET A 259 9.31 -1.19 -12.90
CA MET A 259 8.97 -0.88 -11.52
C MET A 259 8.28 0.47 -11.34
N LEU A 260 8.44 1.37 -12.31
CA LEU A 260 7.87 2.72 -12.31
C LEU A 260 6.56 2.79 -13.12
N ASP A 261 6.38 1.84 -14.04
CA ASP A 261 5.31 1.83 -15.02
C ASP A 261 3.95 1.35 -14.47
N PRO A 262 2.83 1.89 -15.00
CA PRO A 262 2.79 3.01 -15.94
C PRO A 262 3.12 4.34 -15.26
N VAL A 263 3.91 5.17 -15.95
CA VAL A 263 4.18 6.56 -15.57
C VAL A 263 3.13 7.47 -16.24
N LYS A 264 2.38 8.23 -15.43
CA LYS A 264 1.26 9.07 -15.92
C LYS A 264 1.44 10.53 -15.51
N LYS A 265 1.11 11.46 -16.41
CA LYS A 265 1.09 12.90 -16.14
C LYS A 265 -0.34 13.40 -16.00
N VAL A 266 -0.69 13.95 -14.84
CA VAL A 266 -2.02 14.51 -14.55
C VAL A 266 -1.85 15.93 -14.04
N LYS A 267 -2.43 16.91 -14.75
CA LYS A 267 -2.36 18.34 -14.41
C LYS A 267 -0.92 18.82 -14.12
N GLY A 268 0.03 18.40 -14.96
CA GLY A 268 1.44 18.80 -14.83
C GLY A 268 2.25 18.06 -13.77
N THR A 269 1.66 17.11 -13.05
CA THR A 269 2.33 16.29 -12.03
C THR A 269 2.47 14.85 -12.50
N TRP A 270 3.64 14.24 -12.31
CA TRP A 270 3.87 12.83 -12.61
C TRP A 270 3.50 11.90 -11.46
N TYR A 271 2.99 10.73 -11.84
CA TYR A 271 2.58 9.63 -10.99
C TYR A 271 3.25 8.34 -11.47
N TYR A 272 3.83 7.60 -10.54
CA TYR A 272 4.56 6.36 -10.76
C TYR A 272 3.78 5.20 -10.12
N THR A 273 3.63 4.08 -10.81
CA THR A 273 2.84 2.95 -10.29
C THR A 273 3.72 1.99 -9.51
N THR A 274 4.15 2.42 -8.33
CA THR A 274 5.11 1.68 -7.49
C THR A 274 4.46 0.90 -6.35
N GLY A 275 3.17 1.13 -6.08
CA GLY A 275 2.51 0.64 -4.87
C GLY A 275 2.29 -0.86 -4.74
N LEU A 276 2.67 -1.69 -5.72
CA LEU A 276 2.62 -3.15 -5.60
C LEU A 276 4.01 -3.78 -5.40
N TYR A 277 5.09 -3.02 -5.56
CA TYR A 277 6.45 -3.51 -5.33
C TYR A 277 6.78 -3.45 -3.84
N ASN A 278 7.57 -4.42 -3.36
CA ASN A 278 8.10 -4.36 -2.01
C ASN A 278 9.13 -3.21 -1.93
N VAL A 279 9.13 -2.46 -0.83
CA VAL A 279 10.11 -1.39 -0.59
C VAL A 279 11.56 -1.84 -0.73
N ALA A 280 11.87 -3.09 -0.36
CA ALA A 280 13.19 -3.70 -0.47
C ALA A 280 13.62 -3.93 -1.93
N ASP A 281 12.68 -4.12 -2.86
CA ASP A 281 13.03 -4.37 -4.26
C ASP A 281 13.68 -3.14 -4.91
N PHE A 282 13.39 -1.93 -4.42
CA PHE A 282 13.99 -0.69 -4.91
C PHE A 282 15.47 -0.51 -4.51
N ILE A 283 15.98 -1.34 -3.60
CA ILE A 283 17.38 -1.32 -3.14
C ILE A 283 18.20 -2.46 -3.78
N ARG A 284 17.61 -3.17 -4.74
CA ARG A 284 18.30 -4.25 -5.44
C ARG A 284 18.99 -3.72 -6.68
N GLU A 285 20.17 -4.25 -6.95
CA GLU A 285 20.86 -3.97 -8.19
C GLU A 285 20.25 -4.78 -9.34
N PHE A 286 19.73 -4.07 -10.34
CA PHE A 286 19.22 -4.65 -11.57
C PHE A 286 20.02 -4.11 -12.77
N PRO A 287 20.05 -4.85 -13.90
CA PRO A 287 20.60 -4.30 -15.14
C PRO A 287 19.93 -2.98 -15.50
N LYS A 288 20.74 -1.98 -15.89
CA LYS A 288 20.25 -0.66 -16.29
C LYS A 288 19.34 -0.75 -17.51
N ASN A 289 18.36 0.14 -17.59
CA ASN A 289 17.55 0.31 -18.80
C ASN A 289 18.43 0.89 -19.92
N LYS A 290 18.13 0.53 -21.18
CA LYS A 290 18.74 1.21 -22.34
C LYS A 290 18.30 2.68 -22.39
N GLU A 291 17.02 2.92 -22.14
CA GLU A 291 16.41 4.25 -22.04
C GLU A 291 15.54 4.29 -20.78
N SER A 292 15.74 5.30 -19.93
CA SER A 292 14.99 5.47 -18.68
C SER A 292 13.84 6.45 -18.87
N HIS A 293 12.67 6.15 -18.32
CA HIS A 293 11.49 7.03 -18.39
C HIS A 293 11.65 8.34 -17.63
N VAL A 294 12.53 8.34 -16.63
CA VAL A 294 12.85 9.49 -15.78
C VAL A 294 14.37 9.58 -15.63
N HIS A 295 14.90 10.80 -15.49
CA HIS A 295 16.32 10.98 -15.20
C HIS A 295 16.60 10.55 -13.75
N GLN A 296 17.57 9.65 -13.55
CA GLN A 296 17.85 9.07 -12.25
C GLN A 296 19.22 9.49 -11.72
N PHE A 297 19.26 9.93 -10.47
CA PHE A 297 20.48 10.08 -9.68
C PHE A 297 20.57 8.88 -8.75
N ASN A 298 21.61 8.06 -8.92
CA ASN A 298 21.77 6.85 -8.12
C ASN A 298 23.09 6.89 -7.37
N LEU A 299 23.07 6.67 -6.05
CA LEU A 299 24.29 6.65 -5.23
C LEU A 299 25.38 5.75 -5.85
N SER A 300 25.00 4.59 -6.37
CA SER A 300 25.90 3.62 -7.01
C SER A 300 26.65 4.16 -8.24
N ASN A 301 26.21 5.27 -8.82
CA ASN A 301 26.79 5.90 -10.02
C ASN A 301 27.41 7.29 -9.72
N LEU A 302 27.34 7.76 -8.47
CA LEU A 302 27.87 9.06 -8.06
C LEU A 302 29.29 8.92 -7.48
N ASP A 303 30.05 10.01 -7.51
CA ASP A 303 31.25 10.11 -6.66
C ASP A 303 30.80 10.19 -5.20
N ARG A 304 31.13 9.16 -4.41
CA ARG A 304 30.66 9.01 -3.03
C ARG A 304 31.32 9.99 -2.06
N THR A 305 32.38 10.68 -2.47
CA THR A 305 33.16 11.58 -1.63
C THR A 305 32.79 13.05 -1.80
N ARG A 306 31.91 13.38 -2.75
CA ARG A 306 31.59 14.77 -3.12
C ARG A 306 30.11 15.05 -3.12
N LEU A 307 29.75 16.28 -2.77
CA LEU A 307 28.38 16.77 -2.88
C LEU A 307 27.93 16.78 -4.35
N LEU A 308 26.71 16.31 -4.60
CA LEU A 308 26.06 16.43 -5.89
C LEU A 308 25.11 17.62 -5.87
N HIS A 309 25.36 18.61 -6.72
CA HIS A 309 24.42 19.70 -6.98
C HIS A 309 23.56 19.34 -8.19
N ILE A 310 22.24 19.31 -7.99
CA ILE A 310 21.25 19.00 -9.02
C ILE A 310 20.74 20.31 -9.62
N TRP A 311 20.77 20.43 -10.95
CA TRP A 311 20.38 21.62 -11.73
C TRP A 311 19.36 21.29 -12.82
#